data_AF-A0A8U0ILS8-F1
#
_entry.id   AF-A0A8U0ILS8-F1
#
_cell.length_a   1.000
_cell.length_b   1.000
_cell.length_c   1.000
_cell.angle_alpha   90.00
_cell.angle_beta   90.00
_cell.angle_gamma   90.00
#
_symmetry.space_group_name_H-M   'P 1'
#
loop_
_entity.id
_entity.type
_entity.pdbx_description
1 polymer ?
#
loop_
_entity_poly.entity_id
_entity_poly.type
_entity_poly.pdbx_seq_one_letter_code
_entity_poly.pdbx_strand_id
1 'polypeptide(L)'
;MSNKTRQRAMMLANARGLRQDEPLVDVTDRTVQRWVTNAAESIAEETGNDDWQYVSAHDLRRTWATSTYYSLHASDVAKSLVMRWGGWSDEDTFTNNYLGREPDDLAAEMMATAGLR
;
A
#
# COMPACT_ATOMS: atom_id res chain seq x y z
N MET A 1 -17.03 8.23 1.08
CA MET A 1 -16.69 7.38 -0.08
C MET A 1 -17.92 6.62 -0.58
N SER A 2 -18.26 6.70 -1.87
CA SER A 2 -19.46 6.02 -2.42
C SER A 2 -19.30 4.49 -2.41
N ASN A 3 -20.39 3.76 -2.11
CA ASN A 3 -20.43 2.29 -2.15
C ASN A 3 -19.93 1.73 -3.50
N LYS A 4 -20.23 2.44 -4.59
CA LYS A 4 -19.81 2.10 -5.96
C LYS A 4 -18.28 2.13 -6.14
N THR A 5 -17.60 3.07 -5.51
CA THR A 5 -16.13 3.18 -5.57
C THR A 5 -15.48 2.02 -4.83
N ARG A 6 -15.98 1.69 -3.62
CA ARG A 6 -15.51 0.55 -2.84
C ARG A 6 -15.68 -0.77 -3.60
N GLN A 7 -16.84 -0.97 -4.22
CA GLN A 7 -17.16 -2.17 -4.98
C GLN A 7 -16.25 -2.33 -6.21
N ARG A 8 -15.96 -1.23 -6.92
CA ARG A 8 -14.98 -1.22 -8.02
C ARG A 8 -13.57 -1.53 -7.54
N ALA A 9 -13.12 -0.93 -6.44
CA ALA A 9 -11.81 -1.21 -5.87
C ALA A 9 -11.67 -2.70 -5.50
N MET A 10 -12.71 -3.30 -4.90
CA MET A 10 -12.73 -4.74 -4.59
C MET A 10 -12.74 -5.63 -5.84
N MET A 11 -13.41 -5.22 -6.92
CA MET A 11 -13.39 -5.96 -8.19
C MET A 11 -11.99 -5.95 -8.81
N LEU A 12 -11.37 -4.78 -8.87
CA LEU A 12 -10.01 -4.58 -9.37
C LEU A 12 -8.98 -5.35 -8.51
N ALA A 13 -9.11 -5.30 -7.19
CA ALA A 13 -8.22 -6.03 -6.27
C ALA A 13 -8.23 -7.55 -6.48
N ASN A 14 -9.35 -8.12 -6.94
CA ASN A 14 -9.45 -9.54 -7.25
C ASN A 14 -9.15 -9.87 -8.73
N ALA A 15 -8.79 -8.86 -9.54
CA ALA A 15 -8.62 -8.95 -11.00
C ALA A 15 -9.78 -9.67 -11.71
N ARG A 16 -11.00 -9.63 -11.13
CA ARG A 16 -12.14 -10.41 -11.62
C ARG A 16 -12.60 -9.86 -12.96
N GLY A 17 -12.48 -10.69 -14.00
CA GLY A 17 -12.91 -10.35 -15.36
C GLY A 17 -11.86 -9.60 -16.19
N LEU A 18 -10.64 -9.44 -15.69
CA LEU A 18 -9.51 -8.93 -16.47
C LEU A 18 -8.74 -10.08 -17.12
N ARG A 19 -8.23 -9.84 -18.32
CA ARG A 19 -7.26 -10.77 -18.92
C ARG A 19 -5.91 -10.61 -18.22
N GLN A 20 -5.08 -11.65 -18.26
CA GLN A 20 -3.75 -11.61 -17.64
C GLN A 20 -2.82 -10.54 -18.23
N ASP A 21 -3.06 -10.14 -19.49
CA ASP A 21 -2.31 -9.12 -20.23
C ASP A 21 -2.94 -7.72 -20.14
N GLU A 22 -4.11 -7.57 -19.50
CA GLU A 22 -4.80 -6.30 -19.37
C GLU A 22 -4.29 -5.54 -18.14
N PRO A 23 -3.78 -4.30 -18.31
CA PRO A 23 -3.32 -3.50 -17.18
C PRO A 23 -4.49 -3.18 -16.23
N LEU A 24 -4.28 -3.42 -14.94
CA LEU A 24 -5.28 -3.11 -13.91
C LEU A 24 -5.66 -1.63 -13.86
N VAL A 25 -4.67 -0.77 -14.15
CA VAL A 25 -4.79 0.68 -14.17
C VAL A 25 -4.12 1.18 -15.45
N ASP A 26 -4.91 1.43 -16.49
CA ASP A 26 -4.44 1.91 -17.80
C ASP A 26 -4.39 3.45 -17.86
N VAL A 27 -3.49 4.05 -17.07
CA VAL A 27 -3.21 5.49 -17.12
C VAL A 27 -1.72 5.75 -16.96
N THR A 28 -1.27 6.92 -17.40
CA THR A 28 0.11 7.36 -17.18
C THR A 28 0.44 7.54 -15.69
N ASP A 29 1.70 7.38 -15.32
CA ASP A 29 2.20 7.66 -13.96
C ASP A 29 1.82 9.06 -13.45
N ARG A 30 1.85 10.07 -14.34
CA ARG A 30 1.44 11.45 -14.01
C ARG A 30 -0.03 11.55 -13.60
N THR A 31 -0.89 10.72 -14.18
CA THR A 31 -2.31 10.66 -13.80
C THR A 31 -2.47 10.04 -12.41
N VAL A 32 -1.73 8.96 -12.10
CA VAL A 32 -1.72 8.36 -10.77
C VAL A 32 -1.21 9.36 -9.73
N GLN A 33 -0.09 10.03 -10.00
CA GLN A 33 0.46 11.06 -9.12
C GLN A 33 -0.56 12.16 -8.84
N ARG A 34 -1.23 12.68 -9.89
CA ARG A 34 -2.28 13.70 -9.74
C ARG A 34 -3.44 13.21 -8.88
N TRP A 35 -3.88 11.96 -9.04
CA TRP A 35 -4.94 11.39 -8.21
C TRP A 35 -4.54 11.34 -6.72
N VAL A 36 -3.30 10.95 -6.43
CA VAL A 36 -2.79 10.92 -5.06
C VAL A 36 -2.71 12.33 -4.48
N THR A 37 -2.14 13.29 -5.21
CA THR A 37 -2.05 14.69 -4.78
C THR A 37 -3.43 15.28 -4.49
N ASN A 38 -4.39 15.12 -5.39
CA ASN A 38 -5.74 15.66 -5.18
C ASN A 38 -6.43 15.03 -3.96
N ALA A 39 -6.22 13.72 -3.72
CA ALA A 39 -6.77 13.04 -2.55
C ALA A 39 -6.10 13.54 -1.26
N ALA A 40 -4.79 13.72 -1.28
CA ALA A 40 -4.00 14.26 -0.18
C ALA A 40 -4.43 15.69 0.20
N GLU A 41 -4.60 16.57 -0.79
CA GLU A 41 -5.12 17.93 -0.61
C GLU A 41 -6.52 17.91 0.02
N SER A 42 -7.43 17.07 -0.49
CA SER A 42 -8.78 16.94 0.05
C SER A 42 -8.77 16.50 1.52
N ILE A 43 -7.91 15.56 1.89
CA ILE A 43 -7.79 15.09 3.28
C ILE A 43 -7.15 16.17 4.17
N ALA A 44 -6.18 16.92 3.67
CA ALA A 44 -5.59 18.05 4.40
C ALA A 44 -6.66 19.09 4.75
N GLU A 45 -7.51 19.46 3.79
CA GLU A 45 -8.63 20.37 3.99
C GLU A 45 -9.67 19.82 4.99
N GLU A 46 -10.05 18.54 4.85
CA GLU A 46 -11.04 17.91 5.72
C GLU A 46 -10.57 17.77 7.18
N THR A 47 -9.28 17.49 7.39
CA THR A 47 -8.72 17.20 8.71
C THR A 47 -8.04 18.41 9.36
N GLY A 48 -7.75 19.46 8.60
CA GLY A 48 -6.93 20.59 9.04
C GLY A 48 -5.46 20.22 9.29
N ASN A 49 -4.99 19.10 8.74
CA ASN A 49 -3.61 18.65 8.88
C ASN A 49 -2.87 18.76 7.53
N ASP A 50 -2.00 19.77 7.43
CA ASP A 50 -1.22 20.03 6.20
C ASP A 50 -0.17 18.94 5.92
N ASP A 51 0.16 18.07 6.87
CA ASP A 51 1.11 16.97 6.65
C ASP A 51 0.65 16.02 5.53
N TRP A 52 -0.67 15.93 5.29
CA TRP A 52 -1.22 15.15 4.19
C TRP A 52 -0.70 15.62 2.83
N GLN A 53 -0.38 16.92 2.66
CA GLN A 53 0.11 17.47 1.39
C GLN A 53 1.47 16.89 0.95
N TYR A 54 2.22 16.28 1.88
CA TYR A 54 3.49 15.62 1.55
C TYR A 54 3.34 14.18 1.08
N VAL A 55 2.13 13.60 1.14
CA VAL A 55 1.88 12.22 0.72
C VAL A 55 2.00 12.07 -0.78
N SER A 56 2.78 11.08 -1.20
CA SER A 56 3.02 10.75 -2.61
C SER A 56 2.65 9.31 -2.94
N ALA A 57 2.64 8.97 -4.23
CA ALA A 57 2.46 7.59 -4.68
C ALA A 57 3.56 6.64 -4.16
N HIS A 58 4.75 7.16 -3.86
CA HIS A 58 5.82 6.36 -3.25
C HIS A 58 5.46 5.92 -1.83
N ASP A 59 4.80 6.78 -1.06
CA ASP A 59 4.40 6.45 0.32
C ASP A 59 3.32 5.37 0.31
N LEU A 60 2.38 5.42 -0.63
CA LEU A 60 1.41 4.34 -0.84
C LEU A 60 2.09 3.00 -1.18
N ARG A 61 3.13 3.02 -2.03
CA ARG A 61 3.92 1.82 -2.37
C ARG A 61 4.67 1.28 -1.14
N ARG A 62 5.21 2.14 -0.28
CA ARG A 62 5.86 1.78 0.98
C ARG A 62 4.89 1.13 1.96
N THR A 63 3.71 1.74 2.16
CA THR A 63 2.67 1.19 3.02
C THR A 63 2.21 -0.18 2.53
N TRP A 64 1.93 -0.33 1.23
CA TRP A 64 1.56 -1.62 0.65
C TRP A 64 2.63 -2.69 0.87
N ALA A 65 3.90 -2.37 0.60
CA ALA A 65 5.01 -3.31 0.78
C ALA A 65 5.14 -3.76 2.24
N THR A 66 5.09 -2.80 3.16
CA THR A 66 5.20 -3.02 4.61
C THR A 66 4.05 -3.90 5.09
N SER A 67 2.80 -3.50 4.86
CA SER A 67 1.63 -4.28 5.28
C SER A 67 1.64 -5.68 4.68
N THR A 68 1.96 -5.83 3.39
CA THR A 68 2.00 -7.15 2.73
C THR A 68 3.08 -8.05 3.32
N TYR A 69 4.29 -7.51 3.55
CA TYR A 69 5.40 -8.25 4.14
C TYR A 69 5.01 -8.85 5.49
N TYR A 70 4.42 -8.03 6.36
CA TYR A 70 4.01 -8.47 7.67
C TYR A 70 2.77 -9.39 7.66
N SER A 71 1.78 -9.15 6.79
CA SER A 71 0.64 -10.06 6.60
C SER A 71 1.07 -11.44 6.09
N LEU A 72 2.24 -11.54 5.45
CA LEU A 72 2.89 -12.79 5.05
C LEU A 72 3.90 -13.30 6.09
N HIS A 73 3.72 -12.90 7.35
CA HIS A 73 4.51 -13.34 8.51
C HIS A 73 5.99 -12.93 8.49
N ALA A 74 6.34 -11.84 7.79
CA ALA A 74 7.67 -11.23 7.86
C ALA A 74 8.85 -12.22 7.67
N SER A 75 8.67 -13.19 6.76
CA SER A 75 9.69 -14.20 6.44
C SER A 75 10.57 -13.76 5.26
N ASP A 76 11.74 -14.39 5.07
CA ASP A 76 12.56 -14.16 3.88
C ASP A 76 11.82 -14.49 2.57
N VAL A 77 10.93 -15.49 2.61
CA VAL A 77 10.04 -15.81 1.49
C VAL A 77 9.07 -14.66 1.22
N ALA A 78 8.46 -14.10 2.26
CA ALA A 78 7.60 -12.92 2.15
C ALA A 78 8.36 -11.73 1.55
N LYS A 79 9.58 -11.48 2.03
CA LYS A 79 10.47 -10.43 1.51
C LYS A 79 10.71 -10.60 0.02
N SER A 80 11.12 -11.80 -0.39
CA SER A 80 11.38 -12.13 -1.80
C SER A 80 10.12 -11.97 -2.68
N LEU A 81 8.95 -12.39 -2.19
CA LEU A 81 7.68 -12.22 -2.91
C LEU A 81 7.30 -10.75 -3.07
N VAL A 82 7.38 -9.95 -2.01
CA VAL A 82 7.07 -8.52 -2.05
C VAL A 82 8.04 -7.78 -2.97
N MET A 83 9.34 -8.08 -2.88
CA MET A 83 10.35 -7.55 -3.79
C MET A 83 10.01 -7.84 -5.25
N ARG A 84 9.68 -9.11 -5.55
CA ARG A 84 9.31 -9.54 -6.90
C ARG A 84 8.04 -8.85 -7.41
N TRP A 85 6.99 -8.78 -6.59
CA TRP A 85 5.71 -8.17 -6.98
C TRP A 85 5.81 -6.66 -7.14
N GLY A 86 6.56 -5.99 -6.27
CA GLY A 86 6.73 -4.56 -6.35
C GLY A 86 7.89 -4.12 -7.24
N GLY A 87 8.58 -5.03 -7.92
CA GLY A 87 9.62 -4.70 -8.91
C GLY A 87 10.91 -4.14 -8.32
N TRP A 88 11.30 -4.59 -7.12
CA TRP A 88 12.61 -4.26 -6.55
C TRP A 88 13.64 -5.34 -6.92
N SER A 89 14.79 -4.91 -7.43
CA SER A 89 15.93 -5.78 -7.75
C SER A 89 17.05 -5.73 -6.72
N ASP A 90 16.99 -4.78 -5.78
CA ASP A 90 18.03 -4.49 -4.80
C ASP A 90 17.45 -4.61 -3.38
N GLU A 91 17.95 -5.58 -2.62
CA GLU A 91 17.44 -5.91 -1.28
C GLU A 91 17.75 -4.84 -0.25
N ASP A 92 18.94 -4.23 -0.32
CA ASP A 92 19.35 -3.18 0.62
C ASP A 92 18.47 -1.93 0.44
N THR A 93 18.20 -1.57 -0.81
CA THR A 93 17.31 -0.46 -1.16
C THR A 93 15.89 -0.74 -0.69
N PHE A 94 15.38 -1.96 -0.91
CA PHE A 94 14.06 -2.36 -0.44
C PHE A 94 13.96 -2.28 1.08
N THR A 95 14.89 -2.92 1.79
CA THR A 95 14.87 -3.03 3.25
C THR A 95 15.03 -1.67 3.91
N ASN A 96 15.96 -0.84 3.44
CA ASN A 96 16.27 0.43 4.12
C ASN A 96 15.35 1.60 3.71
N ASN A 97 14.77 1.58 2.51
CA ASN A 97 14.00 2.71 1.98
C ASN A 97 12.50 2.44 1.78
N TYR A 98 12.07 1.18 1.82
CA TYR A 98 10.69 0.79 1.50
C TYR A 98 10.02 -0.10 2.53
N LEU A 99 10.78 -0.85 3.32
CA LEU A 99 10.23 -1.65 4.40
C LEU A 99 10.16 -0.82 5.68
N GLY A 100 8.94 -0.42 6.03
CA GLY A 100 8.66 0.30 7.26
C GLY A 100 8.63 -0.60 8.49
N ARG A 101 8.43 0.03 9.65
CA ARG A 101 8.17 -0.64 10.93
C ARG A 101 6.87 -1.46 10.87
N GLU A 102 6.71 -2.41 11.80
CA GLU A 102 5.45 -3.09 12.02
C GLU A 102 4.29 -2.09 12.17
N PRO A 103 3.16 -2.27 11.45
CA PRO A 103 1.97 -1.47 11.65
C PRO A 103 1.43 -1.59 13.08
N ASP A 104 0.91 -0.50 13.64
CA ASP A 104 0.44 -0.46 15.04
C ASP A 104 -0.73 -1.43 15.29
N ASP A 105 -1.62 -1.61 14.32
CA ASP A 105 -2.74 -2.55 14.38
C ASP A 105 -2.27 -4.00 14.40
N LEU A 106 -1.27 -4.34 13.58
CA LEU A 106 -0.61 -5.63 13.61
C LEU A 106 0.11 -5.86 14.95
N ALA A 107 0.85 -4.87 15.45
CA ALA A 107 1.52 -4.98 16.74
C ALA A 107 0.51 -5.28 17.85
N ALA A 108 -0.63 -4.58 17.84
CA ALA A 108 -1.73 -4.84 18.78
C ALA A 108 -2.32 -6.25 18.61
N GLU A 109 -2.53 -6.72 17.38
CA GLU A 109 -2.99 -8.09 17.10
C GLU A 109 -2.00 -9.14 17.58
N MET A 110 -0.70 -8.94 17.36
CA MET A 110 0.36 -9.83 17.81
C MET A 110 0.44 -9.89 19.34
N MET A 111 0.32 -8.74 20.02
CA MET A 111 0.26 -8.70 21.49
C MET A 111 -0.97 -9.44 22.01
N ALA A 112 -2.15 -9.19 21.43
CA ALA A 112 -3.38 -9.88 21.79
C ALA A 112 -3.28 -11.41 21.60
N THR A 113 -2.71 -11.84 20.46
CA THR A 113 -2.47 -13.26 20.15
C THR A 113 -1.49 -13.90 21.13
N ALA A 114 -0.47 -13.17 21.57
CA ALA A 114 0.50 -13.63 22.56
C ALA A 114 -0.05 -13.61 24.02
N GLY A 115 -1.28 -13.13 24.23
CA GLY A 115 -1.85 -12.97 25.57
C GLY A 115 -1.25 -11.82 26.38
N LEU A 116 -0.53 -10.91 25.71
CA LEU A 116 0.05 -9.72 26.30
C LEU A 116 -0.98 -8.58 26.19
N ARG A 117 -1.26 -7.91 27.31
CA ARG A 117 -2.11 -6.72 27.38
C ARG A 117 -1.25 -5.50 27.65
#